data_AF-A0A095SFN1-F1
#
_entry.id   AF-A0A095SFN1-F1
#
_cell.length_a   1.000
_cell.length_b   1.000
_cell.length_c   1.000
_cell.angle_alpha   90.00
_cell.angle_beta   90.00
_cell.angle_gamma   90.00
#
_symmetry.space_group_name_H-M   'P 1'
#
loop_
_entity.id
_entity.type
_entity.pdbx_description
1 polymer ?
#
loop_
_entity_poly.entity_id
_entity_poly.type
_entity_poly.pdbx_seq_one_letter_code
_entity_poly.pdbx_strand_id
1 'polypeptide(L)'
;MLRTLFDPVARFMGYMPSGSNPEGTPGELSVATESASIQPSRAHLRHEADFDYEKAKRGQFYFYHIGEVNGFAIGQHDWIPVSVLIGLLSGRAWLMCRLVDGTWIQKESALWNDWLVANEKCLQSLGEQLHDSESNAGAVEDYSHIEDGDVEDKVMVNVRYNRLAMEYLRVMAVAFPPNAAESFSLAEPPEAIRYHQTETTRALYRAVKNARESADQMAVSWLQKRGFEVDSEHQLVRVPGYQPLFYVGAQEI
;
A
#
# COMPACT_ATOMS: atom_id res chain seq x y z
N MET A 1 -50.17 3.04 8.88
CA MET A 1 -49.07 2.07 9.04
C MET A 1 -48.29 2.03 7.73
N LEU A 2 -47.38 3.00 7.55
CA LEU A 2 -46.42 3.11 6.44
C LEU A 2 -45.60 4.39 6.69
N ARG A 3 -44.51 4.28 7.46
CA ARG A 3 -43.43 5.26 7.57
C ARG A 3 -42.14 4.49 7.85
N THR A 4 -41.03 5.10 7.42
CA THR A 4 -39.60 4.76 7.60
C THR A 4 -38.98 3.76 6.63
N LEU A 5 -38.50 4.27 5.49
CA LEU A 5 -37.38 3.67 4.72
C LEU A 5 -36.65 4.71 3.82
N PHE A 6 -36.53 5.97 4.24
CA PHE A 6 -35.81 7.00 3.46
C PHE A 6 -34.96 7.98 4.31
N ASP A 7 -34.56 7.60 5.53
CA ASP A 7 -33.90 8.52 6.49
C ASP A 7 -32.35 8.51 6.56
N PRO A 8 -31.58 7.51 6.08
CA PRO A 8 -30.11 7.59 6.19
C PRO A 8 -29.43 8.50 5.15
N VAL A 9 -30.03 8.63 3.96
CA VAL A 9 -29.38 9.28 2.80
C VAL A 9 -29.46 10.80 2.89
N ALA A 10 -30.51 11.36 3.51
CA ALA A 10 -30.67 12.80 3.67
C ALA A 10 -29.73 13.41 4.73
N ARG A 11 -29.28 12.63 5.72
CA ARG A 11 -28.29 13.08 6.74
C ARG A 11 -26.87 13.18 6.18
N PHE A 12 -26.53 12.40 5.16
CA PHE A 12 -25.19 12.42 4.56
C PHE A 12 -24.96 13.66 3.67
N MET A 13 -26.02 14.32 3.20
CA MET A 13 -25.93 15.44 2.24
C MET A 13 -26.13 16.85 2.83
N GLY A 14 -26.17 17.01 4.16
CA GLY A 14 -26.04 18.34 4.80
C GLY A 14 -27.22 19.31 4.66
N TYR A 15 -28.44 18.85 4.35
CA TYR A 15 -29.62 19.70 4.11
C TYR A 15 -30.58 19.87 5.33
N MET A 16 -30.14 19.61 6.55
CA MET A 16 -30.94 19.85 7.77
C MET A 16 -30.11 20.59 8.83
N PRO A 17 -30.65 21.65 9.48
CA PRO A 17 -29.93 22.39 10.51
C PRO A 17 -29.73 21.55 11.77
N SER A 18 -28.52 21.67 12.35
CA SER A 18 -28.10 21.02 13.60
C SER A 18 -29.01 21.42 14.76
N GLY A 19 -29.81 20.46 15.25
CA GLY A 19 -30.62 20.63 16.45
C GLY A 19 -29.75 20.75 17.69
N SER A 20 -29.96 21.83 18.43
CA SER A 20 -29.35 22.24 19.69
C SER A 20 -29.53 21.24 20.85
N ASN A 21 -28.46 21.00 21.60
CA ASN A 21 -28.44 20.35 22.92
C ASN A 21 -29.16 21.21 23.99
N PRO A 22 -29.77 20.58 25.01
CA PRO A 22 -29.91 21.18 26.33
C PRO A 22 -29.01 20.46 27.36
N GLU A 23 -28.13 21.27 27.95
CA GLU A 23 -27.66 21.34 29.34
C GLU A 23 -27.71 20.09 30.25
N GLY A 24 -26.55 19.74 30.80
CA GLY A 24 -26.36 18.83 31.93
C GLY A 24 -25.00 19.05 32.61
N THR A 25 -25.05 19.72 33.75
CA THR A 25 -24.08 20.20 34.75
C THR A 25 -22.77 19.39 35.01
N PRO A 26 -21.64 20.04 35.37
CA PRO A 26 -20.35 19.37 35.58
C PRO A 26 -20.21 18.82 37.02
N GLY A 27 -19.87 17.53 37.12
CA GLY A 27 -19.43 16.89 38.36
C GLY A 27 -17.98 16.44 38.24
N GLU A 28 -17.12 17.03 39.06
CA GLU A 28 -15.76 16.58 39.33
C GLU A 28 -15.77 15.10 39.77
N LEU A 29 -14.83 14.31 39.23
CA LEU A 29 -14.21 13.20 39.96
C LEU A 29 -12.86 12.88 39.32
N SER A 30 -11.82 13.33 40.04
CA SER A 30 -10.45 12.87 39.96
C SER A 30 -10.38 11.35 40.03
N VAL A 31 -9.74 10.72 39.04
CA VAL A 31 -9.06 9.44 39.22
C VAL A 31 -7.73 9.54 38.47
N ALA A 32 -6.65 9.38 39.23
CA ALA A 32 -5.30 9.28 38.74
C ALA A 32 -5.20 8.14 37.73
N THR A 33 -4.90 8.47 36.48
CA THR A 33 -4.46 7.46 35.52
C THR A 33 -2.97 7.25 35.77
N GLU A 34 -2.67 6.15 36.46
CA GLU A 34 -1.37 5.50 36.41
C GLU A 34 -0.87 5.53 34.97
N SER A 35 0.28 6.16 34.76
CA SER A 35 1.06 6.04 33.54
C SER A 35 1.52 4.59 33.42
N ALA A 36 0.62 3.72 32.99
CA ALA A 36 0.97 2.41 32.46
C ALA A 36 2.05 2.67 31.42
N SER A 37 3.23 2.09 31.63
CA SER A 37 4.25 1.99 30.61
C SER A 37 3.60 1.29 29.42
N ILE A 38 3.13 2.07 28.45
CA ILE A 38 2.55 1.55 27.21
C ILE A 38 3.70 0.89 26.48
N GLN A 39 3.84 -0.42 26.64
CA GLN A 39 4.68 -1.18 25.73
C GLN A 39 4.14 -0.93 24.32
N PRO A 40 4.99 -0.59 23.34
CA PRO A 40 4.55 -0.43 21.97
C PRO A 40 3.88 -1.74 21.54
N SER A 41 2.64 -1.62 21.08
CA SER A 41 1.88 -2.76 20.61
C SER A 41 2.63 -3.44 19.45
N ARG A 42 2.55 -4.78 19.43
CA ARG A 42 3.16 -5.65 18.41
C ARG A 42 2.10 -6.53 17.77
N ALA A 43 0.87 -6.02 17.66
CA ALA A 43 -0.25 -6.76 17.10
C ALA A 43 0.03 -7.14 15.63
N HIS A 44 0.72 -6.27 14.88
CA HIS A 44 1.17 -6.53 13.51
C HIS A 44 2.14 -7.71 13.37
N LEU A 45 2.77 -8.17 14.45
CA LEU A 45 3.68 -9.33 14.46
C LEU A 45 3.03 -10.60 15.02
N ARG A 46 1.75 -10.55 15.40
CA ARG A 46 1.09 -11.62 16.14
C ARG A 46 1.19 -13.00 15.46
N HIS A 47 1.09 -13.03 14.14
CA HIS A 47 1.08 -14.26 13.35
C HIS A 47 2.40 -14.55 12.65
N GLU A 48 3.49 -13.90 13.07
CA GLU A 48 4.82 -14.08 12.46
C GLU A 48 5.26 -15.55 12.49
N ALA A 49 5.13 -16.21 13.65
CA ALA A 49 5.54 -17.60 13.82
C ALA A 49 4.73 -18.59 12.97
N ASP A 50 3.54 -18.19 12.52
CA ASP A 50 2.61 -19.02 11.75
C ASP A 50 2.75 -18.82 10.24
N PHE A 51 3.48 -17.79 9.80
CA PHE A 51 3.62 -17.46 8.38
C PHE A 51 4.85 -18.13 7.76
N ASP A 52 4.62 -18.90 6.70
CA ASP A 52 5.66 -19.65 5.99
C ASP A 52 6.01 -18.98 4.65
N TYR A 53 7.15 -18.28 4.61
CA TYR A 53 7.65 -17.64 3.39
C TYR A 53 8.03 -18.63 2.29
N GLU A 54 8.44 -19.86 2.61
CA GLU A 54 8.84 -20.84 1.59
C GLU A 54 7.63 -21.30 0.75
N LYS A 55 6.44 -21.27 1.35
CA LYS A 55 5.17 -21.59 0.67
C LYS A 55 4.47 -20.36 0.09
N ALA A 56 4.92 -19.16 0.43
CA ALA A 56 4.27 -17.94 0.02
C ALA A 56 4.56 -17.59 -1.44
N LYS A 57 3.53 -17.11 -2.14
CA LYS A 57 3.64 -16.46 -3.44
C LYS A 57 3.80 -14.96 -3.24
N ARG A 58 4.51 -14.34 -4.18
CA ARG A 58 4.64 -12.88 -4.23
C ARG A 58 3.42 -12.26 -4.91
N GLY A 59 2.70 -11.42 -4.17
CA GLY A 59 1.74 -10.45 -4.70
C GLY A 59 2.43 -9.12 -5.01
N GLN A 60 1.67 -8.13 -5.47
CA GLN A 60 2.23 -6.81 -5.76
C GLN A 60 2.70 -6.07 -4.50
N PHE A 61 1.95 -6.21 -3.40
CA PHE A 61 2.15 -5.44 -2.17
C PHE A 61 2.51 -6.33 -0.96
N TYR A 62 2.41 -7.64 -1.09
CA TYR A 62 2.51 -8.58 0.01
C TYR A 62 2.91 -9.97 -0.49
N PHE A 63 3.39 -10.81 0.41
CA PHE A 63 3.51 -12.26 0.22
C PHE A 63 2.23 -12.92 0.72
N TYR A 64 1.78 -14.00 0.08
CA TYR A 64 0.55 -14.68 0.47
C TYR A 64 0.59 -16.18 0.18
N HIS A 65 -0.12 -16.97 0.97
CA HIS A 65 -0.48 -18.34 0.63
C HIS A 65 -1.98 -18.54 0.85
N ILE A 66 -2.60 -19.35 -0.01
CA ILE A 66 -4.02 -19.70 0.06
C ILE A 66 -4.10 -21.23 0.17
N GLY A 67 -4.82 -21.73 1.16
CA GLY A 67 -4.91 -23.15 1.48
C GLY A 67 -5.83 -23.43 2.66
N GLU A 68 -5.49 -24.44 3.47
CA GLU A 68 -6.21 -24.72 4.73
C GLU A 68 -6.22 -23.52 5.69
N VAL A 69 -5.12 -22.75 5.65
CA VAL A 69 -5.00 -21.47 6.32
C VAL A 69 -4.52 -20.45 5.30
N ASN A 70 -5.20 -19.30 5.28
CA ASN A 70 -4.81 -18.18 4.45
C ASN A 70 -3.87 -17.30 5.26
N GLY A 71 -2.77 -16.90 4.64
CA GLY A 71 -1.79 -16.05 5.29
C GLY A 71 -1.29 -14.99 4.32
N PHE A 72 -0.95 -13.83 4.85
CA PHE A 72 -0.16 -12.85 4.13
C PHE A 72 0.81 -12.11 5.05
N ALA A 73 1.88 -11.61 4.43
CA ALA A 73 2.88 -10.79 5.06
C ALA A 73 3.23 -9.57 4.18
N ILE A 74 3.31 -8.39 4.78
CA ILE A 74 3.80 -7.18 4.10
C ILE A 74 5.29 -7.02 4.40
N GLY A 75 6.14 -7.49 3.48
CA GLY A 75 7.59 -7.47 3.64
C GLY A 75 8.14 -8.56 4.54
N GLN A 76 9.36 -8.35 5.03
CA GLN A 76 10.08 -9.15 6.03
C GLN A 76 10.78 -8.18 6.99
N HIS A 77 11.35 -8.65 8.12
CA HIS A 77 12.13 -7.76 8.99
C HIS A 77 13.24 -7.07 8.23
N ASP A 78 13.36 -5.75 8.39
CA ASP A 78 14.29 -4.88 7.67
C ASP A 78 14.09 -4.82 6.14
N TRP A 79 13.06 -5.44 5.58
CA TRP A 79 12.83 -5.51 4.13
C TRP A 79 11.40 -5.17 3.76
N ILE A 80 11.21 -4.03 3.10
CA ILE A 80 9.90 -3.55 2.66
C ILE A 80 9.72 -3.82 1.16
N PRO A 81 8.52 -4.23 0.69
CA PRO A 81 8.24 -4.27 -0.74
C PRO A 81 8.38 -2.88 -1.35
N VAL A 82 9.05 -2.78 -2.50
CA VAL A 82 9.30 -1.50 -3.19
C VAL A 82 7.98 -0.76 -3.45
N SER A 83 6.93 -1.49 -3.84
CA SER A 83 5.58 -0.95 -4.04
C SER A 83 4.98 -0.33 -2.77
N VAL A 84 5.23 -0.95 -1.61
CA VAL A 84 4.76 -0.50 -0.30
C VAL A 84 5.57 0.69 0.17
N LEU A 85 6.90 0.69 -0.03
CA LEU A 85 7.73 1.86 0.24
C LEU A 85 7.24 3.09 -0.52
N ILE A 86 7.08 2.96 -1.85
CA ILE A 86 6.62 4.05 -2.69
C ILE A 86 5.21 4.50 -2.28
N GLY A 87 4.34 3.53 -2.02
CA GLY A 87 3.00 3.79 -1.51
C GLY A 87 2.99 4.55 -0.19
N LEU A 88 3.78 4.16 0.80
CA LEU A 88 3.79 4.81 2.12
C LEU A 88 4.35 6.23 2.07
N LEU A 89 5.41 6.47 1.28
CA LEU A 89 6.07 7.77 1.20
C LEU A 89 5.37 8.76 0.26
N SER A 90 4.69 8.29 -0.79
CA SER A 90 4.18 9.17 -1.86
C SER A 90 2.70 9.00 -2.19
N GLY A 91 2.05 7.95 -1.68
CA GLY A 91 0.68 7.59 -2.05
C GLY A 91 -0.08 6.88 -0.94
N ARG A 92 0.10 7.26 0.33
CA ARG A 92 -0.33 6.44 1.48
C ARG A 92 -1.81 6.09 1.42
N ALA A 93 -2.68 7.05 1.11
CA ALA A 93 -4.12 6.80 0.99
C ALA A 93 -4.44 5.78 -0.12
N TRP A 94 -3.78 5.89 -1.28
CA TRP A 94 -3.92 4.93 -2.37
C TRP A 94 -3.47 3.53 -1.93
N LEU A 95 -2.27 3.43 -1.34
CA LEU A 95 -1.72 2.16 -0.86
C LEU A 95 -2.65 1.51 0.18
N MET A 96 -3.11 2.27 1.17
CA MET A 96 -4.00 1.74 2.21
C MET A 96 -5.31 1.25 1.60
N CYS A 97 -5.90 1.96 0.65
CA CYS A 97 -7.07 1.44 -0.08
C CYS A 97 -6.74 0.11 -0.79
N ARG A 98 -5.58 0.00 -1.45
CA ARG A 98 -5.19 -1.25 -2.15
C ARG A 98 -4.91 -2.40 -1.18
N LEU A 99 -4.29 -2.12 -0.04
CA LEU A 99 -4.02 -3.14 0.99
C LEU A 99 -5.30 -3.62 1.66
N VAL A 100 -6.24 -2.71 1.96
CA VAL A 100 -7.55 -3.08 2.51
C VAL A 100 -8.35 -3.91 1.50
N ASP A 101 -8.46 -3.48 0.24
CA ASP A 101 -9.19 -4.23 -0.79
C ASP A 101 -8.54 -5.59 -1.08
N GLY A 102 -7.22 -5.68 -0.94
CA GLY A 102 -6.43 -6.86 -1.28
C GLY A 102 -6.19 -7.84 -0.14
N THR A 103 -6.69 -7.56 1.07
CA THR A 103 -6.45 -8.38 2.27
C THR A 103 -7.74 -8.62 3.05
N TRP A 104 -7.71 -9.59 3.97
CA TRP A 104 -8.86 -9.90 4.84
C TRP A 104 -8.93 -9.04 6.11
N ILE A 105 -8.07 -8.01 6.23
CA ILE A 105 -8.08 -7.13 7.40
C ILE A 105 -9.08 -6.00 7.15
N GLN A 106 -10.05 -5.87 8.06
CA GLN A 106 -11.02 -4.77 8.03
C GLN A 106 -10.33 -3.41 7.99
N LYS A 107 -10.91 -2.47 7.24
CA LYS A 107 -10.37 -1.12 7.06
C LYS A 107 -10.13 -0.39 8.38
N GLU A 108 -11.03 -0.55 9.33
CA GLU A 108 -11.00 0.09 10.66
C GLU A 108 -10.15 -0.68 11.67
N SER A 109 -9.50 -1.78 11.26
CA SER A 109 -8.69 -2.59 12.15
C SER A 109 -7.52 -1.78 12.75
N ALA A 110 -7.40 -1.82 14.08
CA ALA A 110 -6.28 -1.22 14.79
C ALA A 110 -4.92 -1.78 14.34
N LEU A 111 -4.90 -2.96 13.70
CA LEU A 111 -3.72 -3.61 13.15
C LEU A 111 -2.99 -2.74 12.11
N TRP A 112 -3.75 -2.00 11.29
CA TRP A 112 -3.17 -1.08 10.30
C TRP A 112 -2.43 0.07 10.99
N ASN A 113 -3.05 0.66 12.01
CA ASN A 113 -2.45 1.77 12.73
C ASN A 113 -1.21 1.32 13.51
N ASP A 114 -1.29 0.14 14.15
CA ASP A 114 -0.17 -0.48 14.85
C ASP A 114 1.06 -0.64 13.95
N TRP A 115 0.88 -1.22 12.77
CA TRP A 115 1.96 -1.39 11.78
C TRP A 115 2.50 -0.06 11.27
N LEU A 116 1.64 0.92 10.98
CA LEU A 116 2.07 2.23 10.50
C LEU A 116 2.89 2.99 11.55
N VAL A 117 2.46 2.94 12.83
CA VAL A 117 3.19 3.57 13.94
C VAL A 117 4.54 2.88 14.17
N ALA A 118 4.59 1.55 14.10
CA ALA A 118 5.83 0.80 14.28
C ALA A 118 6.91 1.14 13.23
N ASN A 119 6.49 1.55 12.03
CA ASN A 119 7.37 1.88 10.91
C ASN A 119 7.58 3.38 10.67
N GLU A 120 6.90 4.25 11.43
CA GLU A 120 6.93 5.70 11.19
C GLU A 120 8.36 6.25 11.20
N LYS A 121 9.16 5.86 12.21
CA LYS A 121 10.51 6.39 12.38
C LYS A 121 11.48 5.98 11.27
N CYS A 122 11.48 4.69 10.88
CA CYS A 122 12.40 4.23 9.83
C CYS A 122 12.00 4.79 8.46
N LEU A 123 10.71 4.90 8.18
CA LEU A 123 10.20 5.51 6.95
C LEU A 123 10.44 7.01 6.90
N GLN A 124 10.31 7.73 8.03
CA GLN A 124 10.65 9.15 8.10
C GLN A 124 12.14 9.35 7.80
N SER A 125 13.03 8.61 8.46
CA SER A 125 14.47 8.71 8.23
C SER A 125 14.85 8.39 6.78
N LEU A 126 14.21 7.39 6.18
CA LEU A 126 14.41 7.06 4.79
C LEU A 126 13.89 8.15 3.84
N GLY A 127 12.72 8.73 4.13
CA GLY A 127 12.18 9.86 3.37
C GLY A 127 13.12 11.07 3.39
N GLU A 128 13.72 11.37 4.54
CA GLU A 128 14.75 12.41 4.70
C GLU A 128 16.00 12.07 3.87
N GLN A 129 16.52 10.84 3.93
CA GLN A 129 17.66 10.39 3.12
C GLN A 129 17.40 10.52 1.61
N LEU A 130 16.20 10.13 1.16
CA LEU A 130 15.79 10.28 -0.23
C LEU A 130 15.77 11.75 -0.63
N HIS A 131 15.23 12.63 0.22
CA HIS A 131 15.19 14.08 -0.05
C HIS A 131 16.56 14.76 -0.03
N ASP A 132 17.44 14.41 0.91
CA ASP A 132 18.80 14.95 0.99
C ASP A 132 19.64 14.53 -0.22
N SER A 133 19.41 13.32 -0.73
CA SER A 133 20.03 12.83 -1.97
C SER A 133 19.57 13.61 -3.22
N GLU A 134 18.41 14.27 -3.16
CA GLU A 134 17.89 15.13 -4.23
C GLU A 134 18.45 16.56 -4.16
N SER A 135 18.72 17.06 -2.95
CA SER A 135 19.27 18.42 -2.75
C SER A 135 20.72 18.53 -3.23
N ASN A 136 21.45 17.42 -3.21
CA ASN A 136 22.81 17.31 -3.76
C ASN A 136 22.84 16.96 -5.26
N ALA A 137 21.71 16.57 -5.86
CA ALA A 137 21.59 16.40 -7.30
C ALA A 137 21.50 17.80 -7.93
N GLY A 138 22.56 18.21 -8.63
CA GLY A 138 22.75 19.54 -9.19
C GLY A 138 21.60 20.02 -10.09
N ALA A 139 21.65 21.31 -10.43
CA ALA A 139 20.75 22.00 -11.35
C ALA A 139 20.34 21.14 -12.55
N VAL A 140 19.10 21.33 -13.04
CA VAL A 140 18.53 20.65 -14.21
C VAL A 140 19.59 20.47 -15.31
N GLU A 141 20.19 19.28 -15.37
CA GLU A 141 21.19 18.97 -16.36
C GLU A 141 20.48 18.79 -17.71
N ASP A 142 20.98 19.46 -18.74
CA ASP A 142 20.48 19.31 -20.10
C ASP A 142 20.90 17.93 -20.64
N TYR A 143 19.98 16.97 -20.57
CA TYR A 143 20.20 15.61 -21.06
C TYR A 143 19.93 15.43 -22.57
N SER A 144 19.72 16.52 -23.32
CA SER A 144 19.39 16.44 -24.76
C SER A 144 20.48 15.78 -25.63
N HIS A 145 21.70 15.66 -25.11
CA HIS A 145 22.85 15.07 -25.78
C HIS A 145 23.06 13.58 -25.45
N ILE A 146 22.26 13.02 -24.53
CA ILE A 146 22.36 11.60 -24.15
C ILE A 146 21.53 10.77 -25.13
N GLU A 147 22.15 9.73 -25.69
CA GLU A 147 21.46 8.79 -26.57
C GLU A 147 20.43 7.96 -25.80
N ASP A 148 19.32 7.60 -26.45
CA ASP A 148 18.22 6.84 -25.83
C ASP A 148 18.69 5.56 -25.11
N GLY A 149 19.72 4.90 -25.65
CA GLY A 149 20.31 3.68 -25.07
C GLY A 149 21.02 3.89 -23.73
N ASP A 150 21.42 5.12 -23.42
CA ASP A 150 22.16 5.48 -22.20
C ASP A 150 21.29 6.16 -21.14
N VAL A 151 20.02 6.46 -21.45
CA VAL A 151 19.11 7.21 -20.56
C VAL A 151 18.94 6.52 -19.21
N GLU A 152 18.82 5.20 -19.20
CA GLU A 152 18.70 4.42 -17.96
C GLU A 152 19.92 4.61 -17.05
N ASP A 153 21.14 4.61 -17.58
CA ASP A 153 22.34 4.66 -16.74
C ASP A 153 22.76 6.09 -16.41
N LYS A 154 22.53 7.05 -17.31
CA LYS A 154 23.02 8.43 -17.17
C LYS A 154 21.96 9.42 -16.68
N VAL A 155 20.68 9.20 -16.99
CA VAL A 155 19.60 10.14 -16.65
C VAL A 155 18.80 9.65 -15.46
N MET A 156 18.41 8.37 -15.45
CA MET A 156 17.53 7.78 -14.44
C MET A 156 18.12 7.86 -13.01
N VAL A 157 19.45 7.75 -12.85
CA VAL A 157 20.11 7.93 -11.54
C VAL A 157 19.89 9.34 -10.96
N ASN A 158 19.67 10.34 -11.80
CA ASN A 158 19.46 11.73 -11.41
C ASN A 158 17.98 12.13 -11.31
N VAL A 159 17.06 11.22 -11.67
CA VAL A 159 15.62 11.45 -11.50
C VAL A 159 15.31 11.55 -10.01
N ARG A 160 14.61 12.61 -9.63
CA ARG A 160 14.12 12.80 -8.25
C ARG A 160 13.14 11.70 -7.87
N TYR A 161 13.19 11.24 -6.63
CA TYR A 161 12.30 10.24 -6.08
C TYR A 161 10.84 10.62 -6.29
N ASN A 162 10.46 11.89 -6.09
CA ASN A 162 9.07 12.31 -6.31
C ASN A 162 8.58 12.10 -7.76
N ARG A 163 9.46 12.26 -8.77
CA ARG A 163 9.14 12.03 -10.19
C ARG A 163 9.01 10.55 -10.48
N LEU A 164 9.94 9.74 -9.98
CA LEU A 164 9.88 8.28 -10.06
C LEU A 164 8.59 7.76 -9.43
N ALA A 165 8.31 8.17 -8.20
CA ALA A 165 7.13 7.75 -7.44
C ALA A 165 5.83 8.17 -8.13
N MET A 166 5.76 9.38 -8.70
CA MET A 166 4.60 9.81 -9.49
C MET A 166 4.36 8.91 -10.70
N GLU A 167 5.40 8.60 -11.48
CA GLU A 167 5.25 7.75 -12.67
C GLU A 167 4.88 6.31 -12.28
N TYR A 168 5.52 5.78 -11.23
CA TYR A 168 5.17 4.49 -10.66
C TYR A 168 3.69 4.44 -10.24
N LEU A 169 3.24 5.39 -9.42
CA LEU A 169 1.86 5.45 -8.95
C LEU A 169 0.87 5.68 -10.08
N ARG A 170 1.24 6.41 -11.14
CA ARG A 170 0.41 6.58 -12.34
C ARG A 170 0.15 5.25 -13.04
N VAL A 171 1.19 4.46 -13.28
CA VAL A 171 1.05 3.12 -13.87
C VAL A 171 0.22 2.22 -12.96
N MET A 172 0.50 2.25 -11.66
CA MET A 172 -0.18 1.40 -10.68
C MET A 172 -1.64 1.77 -10.48
N ALA A 173 -2.02 3.05 -10.58
CA ALA A 173 -3.41 3.48 -10.54
C ALA A 173 -4.21 3.03 -11.76
N VAL A 174 -3.58 2.93 -12.94
CA VAL A 174 -4.23 2.35 -14.13
C VAL A 174 -4.39 0.85 -14.00
N ALA A 175 -3.36 0.17 -13.48
CA ALA A 175 -3.38 -1.27 -13.26
C ALA A 175 -4.31 -1.73 -12.13
N PHE A 176 -4.47 -0.89 -11.11
CA PHE A 176 -5.27 -1.14 -9.91
C PHE A 176 -6.17 0.08 -9.63
N PRO A 177 -7.21 0.29 -10.45
CA PRO A 177 -8.06 1.45 -10.32
C PRO A 177 -8.77 1.48 -8.97
N PRO A 178 -8.84 2.64 -8.29
CA PRO A 178 -9.63 2.79 -7.09
C PRO A 178 -11.10 2.54 -7.40
N ASN A 179 -11.76 1.70 -6.59
CA ASN A 179 -13.13 1.26 -6.83
C ASN A 179 -13.31 0.53 -8.16
N ALA A 180 -12.31 -0.24 -8.62
CA ALA A 180 -12.64 -1.37 -9.48
C ALA A 180 -13.75 -2.11 -8.74
N ALA A 181 -14.96 -2.10 -9.30
CA ALA A 181 -16.08 -2.79 -8.70
C ALA A 181 -15.60 -4.19 -8.31
N GLU A 182 -16.05 -4.70 -7.17
CA GLU A 182 -15.98 -6.13 -6.87
C GLU A 182 -16.80 -6.89 -7.92
N SER A 183 -16.40 -6.83 -9.19
CA SER A 183 -16.77 -7.79 -10.20
C SER A 183 -16.07 -9.06 -9.78
N PHE A 184 -16.70 -9.72 -8.80
CA PHE A 184 -16.36 -11.03 -8.32
C PHE A 184 -16.04 -11.88 -9.54
N SER A 185 -14.77 -12.25 -9.70
CA SER A 185 -14.32 -13.15 -10.76
C SER A 185 -15.04 -14.52 -10.70
N LEU A 186 -15.76 -14.77 -9.61
CA LEU A 186 -16.54 -15.96 -9.30
C LEU A 186 -18.06 -15.78 -9.50
N ALA A 187 -18.57 -14.56 -9.74
CA ALA A 187 -19.99 -14.28 -10.00
C ALA A 187 -20.24 -13.58 -11.34
N GLU A 188 -19.22 -13.53 -12.20
CA GLU A 188 -19.38 -12.98 -13.55
C GLU A 188 -20.27 -13.91 -14.39
N PRO A 189 -21.31 -13.38 -15.05
CA PRO A 189 -22.15 -14.19 -15.93
C PRO A 189 -21.28 -14.82 -17.03
N PRO A 190 -21.58 -16.05 -17.49
CA PRO A 190 -20.78 -16.77 -18.48
C PRO A 190 -20.42 -15.96 -19.73
N GLU A 191 -21.28 -15.02 -20.11
CA GLU A 191 -21.09 -14.08 -21.22
C GLU A 191 -19.94 -13.09 -20.95
N ALA A 192 -19.78 -12.60 -19.72
CA ALA A 192 -18.68 -11.73 -19.29
C ALA A 192 -17.33 -12.49 -19.24
N ILE A 193 -17.36 -13.75 -18.82
CA ILE A 193 -16.20 -14.66 -18.92
C ILE A 193 -15.72 -14.81 -20.37
N ARG A 194 -16.64 -14.85 -21.35
CA ARG A 194 -16.28 -14.88 -22.78
C ARG A 194 -15.61 -13.59 -23.25
N TYR A 195 -15.99 -12.42 -22.72
CA TYR A 195 -15.28 -11.15 -23.00
C TYR A 195 -13.83 -11.19 -22.51
N HIS A 196 -13.56 -11.78 -21.34
CA HIS A 196 -12.19 -11.98 -20.83
C HIS A 196 -11.33 -12.92 -21.69
N GLN A 197 -11.97 -13.77 -22.50
CA GLN A 197 -11.28 -14.71 -23.37
C GLN A 197 -11.00 -14.17 -24.78
N THR A 198 -11.50 -12.97 -25.13
CA THR A 198 -11.20 -12.35 -26.43
C THR A 198 -9.71 -11.99 -26.55
N GLU A 199 -9.23 -11.94 -27.79
CA GLU A 199 -7.84 -11.51 -28.05
C GLU A 199 -7.57 -10.09 -27.56
N THR A 200 -8.53 -9.17 -27.76
CA THR A 200 -8.43 -7.77 -27.31
C THR A 200 -8.29 -7.66 -25.80
N THR A 201 -9.14 -8.35 -25.03
CA THR A 201 -9.05 -8.31 -23.57
C THR A 201 -7.77 -8.97 -23.05
N ARG A 202 -7.34 -10.08 -23.66
CA ARG A 202 -6.03 -10.71 -23.33
C ARG A 202 -4.85 -9.81 -23.69
N ALA A 203 -4.93 -9.05 -24.78
CA ALA A 203 -3.91 -8.08 -25.17
C ALA A 203 -3.85 -6.93 -24.16
N LEU A 204 -5.00 -6.42 -23.72
CA LEU A 204 -5.08 -5.40 -22.67
C LEU A 204 -4.48 -5.91 -21.35
N TYR A 205 -4.83 -7.11 -20.89
CA TYR A 205 -4.25 -7.69 -19.67
C TYR A 205 -2.72 -7.84 -19.76
N ARG A 206 -2.21 -8.28 -20.92
CA ARG A 206 -0.77 -8.36 -21.16
C ARG A 206 -0.12 -6.98 -21.12
N ALA A 207 -0.73 -5.97 -21.75
CA ALA A 207 -0.21 -4.60 -21.72
C ALA A 207 -0.17 -4.03 -20.30
N VAL A 208 -1.23 -4.22 -19.50
CA VAL A 208 -1.27 -3.79 -18.09
C VAL A 208 -0.22 -4.53 -17.26
N LYS A 209 -0.07 -5.85 -17.44
CA LYS A 209 0.95 -6.63 -16.75
C LYS A 209 2.36 -6.12 -17.08
N ASN A 210 2.67 -5.94 -18.37
CA ASN A 210 3.98 -5.46 -18.80
C ASN A 210 4.26 -4.06 -18.25
N ALA A 211 3.27 -3.16 -18.26
CA ALA A 211 3.43 -1.82 -17.70
C ALA A 211 3.79 -1.87 -16.21
N ARG A 212 3.13 -2.72 -15.42
CA ARG A 212 3.46 -2.94 -14.00
C ARG A 212 4.88 -3.47 -13.81
N GLU A 213 5.24 -4.51 -14.56
CA GLU A 213 6.58 -5.11 -14.48
C GLU A 213 7.66 -4.08 -14.82
N SER A 214 7.43 -3.24 -15.84
CA SER A 214 8.33 -2.13 -16.18
C SER A 214 8.40 -1.08 -15.07
N ALA A 215 7.28 -0.70 -14.45
CA ALA A 215 7.29 0.24 -13.33
C ALA A 215 8.05 -0.31 -12.11
N ASP A 216 7.87 -1.60 -11.79
CA ASP A 216 8.62 -2.26 -10.71
C ASP A 216 10.12 -2.33 -11.01
N GLN A 217 10.51 -2.69 -12.24
CA GLN A 217 11.91 -2.72 -12.67
C GLN A 217 12.55 -1.33 -12.62
N MET A 218 11.81 -0.31 -13.08
CA MET A 218 12.24 1.09 -13.02
C MET A 218 12.52 1.50 -11.57
N ALA A 219 11.62 1.18 -10.64
CA ALA A 219 11.77 1.50 -9.22
C ALA A 219 12.95 0.75 -8.56
N VAL A 220 13.08 -0.56 -8.84
CA VAL A 220 14.18 -1.40 -8.36
C VAL A 220 15.53 -0.88 -8.86
N SER A 221 15.64 -0.64 -10.16
CA SER A 221 16.85 -0.10 -10.82
C SER A 221 17.25 1.25 -10.22
N TRP A 222 16.28 2.15 -10.03
CA TRP A 222 16.52 3.46 -9.42
C TRP A 222 17.08 3.35 -8.00
N LEU A 223 16.49 2.51 -7.16
CA LEU A 223 16.96 2.28 -5.79
C LEU A 223 18.38 1.70 -5.78
N GLN A 224 18.67 0.70 -6.62
CA GLN A 224 20.00 0.10 -6.72
C GLN A 224 21.06 1.11 -7.16
N LYS A 225 20.76 1.93 -8.17
CA LYS A 225 21.67 2.99 -8.67
C LYS A 225 21.95 4.08 -7.64
N ARG A 226 21.02 4.27 -6.69
CA ARG A 226 21.18 5.17 -5.53
C ARG A 226 21.85 4.52 -4.32
N GLY A 227 22.32 3.27 -4.47
CA GLY A 227 23.09 2.56 -3.44
C GLY A 227 22.24 1.86 -2.38
N PHE A 228 20.92 1.75 -2.58
CA PHE A 228 20.08 0.95 -1.69
C PHE A 228 20.30 -0.54 -1.95
N GLU A 229 20.26 -1.32 -0.87
CA GLU A 229 20.29 -2.78 -0.94
C GLU A 229 18.89 -3.28 -1.34
N VAL A 230 18.80 -3.96 -2.49
CA VAL A 230 17.52 -4.38 -3.08
C VAL A 230 17.60 -5.85 -3.48
N ASP A 231 16.63 -6.64 -3.02
CA ASP A 231 16.32 -7.96 -3.55
C ASP A 231 15.44 -7.78 -4.79
N SER A 232 16.05 -7.91 -5.97
CA SER A 232 15.34 -7.76 -7.25
C SER A 232 14.34 -8.87 -7.53
N GLU A 233 14.57 -10.09 -7.00
CA GLU A 233 13.70 -11.24 -7.23
C GLU A 233 12.38 -11.07 -6.49
N HIS A 234 12.46 -10.70 -5.21
CA HIS A 234 11.30 -10.47 -4.36
C HIS A 234 10.80 -9.02 -4.38
N GLN A 235 11.52 -8.13 -5.08
CA GLN A 235 11.25 -6.69 -5.14
C GLN A 235 11.15 -6.05 -3.76
N LEU A 236 12.12 -6.38 -2.90
CA LEU A 236 12.25 -5.84 -1.55
C LEU A 236 13.43 -4.88 -1.50
N VAL A 237 13.31 -3.81 -0.72
CA VAL A 237 14.42 -2.91 -0.41
C VAL A 237 14.69 -2.93 1.09
N ARG A 238 15.98 -2.94 1.45
CA ARG A 238 16.39 -2.98 2.83
C ARG A 238 16.17 -1.63 3.50
N VAL A 239 15.37 -1.63 4.55
CA VAL A 239 15.06 -0.48 5.40
C VAL A 239 15.25 -0.91 6.85
N PRO A 240 16.44 -0.65 7.43
CA PRO A 240 16.73 -1.04 8.80
C PRO A 240 15.67 -0.51 9.79
N GLY A 241 15.16 -1.41 10.64
CA GLY A 241 14.11 -1.14 11.60
C GLY A 241 12.68 -1.27 11.03
N TYR A 242 12.50 -1.65 9.76
CA TYR A 242 11.19 -1.98 9.23
C TYR A 242 10.63 -3.25 9.88
N GLN A 243 9.38 -3.17 10.35
CA GLN A 243 8.63 -4.28 10.91
C GLN A 243 7.50 -4.70 9.94
N PRO A 244 7.47 -5.98 9.51
CA PRO A 244 6.45 -6.49 8.61
C PRO A 244 5.09 -6.60 9.30
N LEU A 245 4.01 -6.59 8.52
CA LEU A 245 2.67 -6.95 9.03
C LEU A 245 2.40 -8.41 8.67
N PHE A 246 2.05 -9.23 9.65
CA PHE A 246 1.62 -10.62 9.49
C PHE A 246 0.14 -10.79 9.82
N TYR A 247 -0.56 -11.55 8.96
CA TYR A 247 -1.90 -12.01 9.25
C TYR A 247 -2.10 -13.43 8.73
N VAL A 248 -2.48 -14.34 9.62
CA VAL A 248 -2.80 -15.73 9.33
C VAL A 248 -4.18 -15.99 9.92
N GLY A 249 -5.11 -16.51 9.12
CA GLY A 249 -6.49 -16.74 9.52
C GLY A 249 -7.16 -17.86 8.73
N ALA A 250 -8.05 -18.58 9.40
CA ALA A 250 -8.96 -19.49 8.73
C ALA A 250 -10.07 -18.69 8.03
N GLN A 251 -10.50 -19.14 6.86
CA GLN A 251 -11.64 -18.54 6.18
C GLN A 251 -12.89 -18.80 7.04
N GLU A 252 -13.49 -17.76 7.66
CA GLU A 252 -14.90 -17.85 8.03
C GLU A 252 -15.68 -17.80 6.71
N ILE A 253 -16.17 -18.97 6.27
CA ILE A 253 -17.08 -19.13 5.13
C ILE A 253 -18.48 -18.70 5.55
#